data_AF-A0A7J4DV90-F1
#
_entry.id   AF-A0A7J4DV90-F1
#
_cell.length_a   1.000
_cell.length_b   1.000
_cell.length_c   1.000
_cell.angle_alpha   90.00
_cell.angle_beta   90.00
_cell.angle_gamma   90.00
#
_symmetry.space_group_name_H-M   'P 1'
#
loop_
_entity.id
_entity.type
_entity.pdbx_description
1 polymer ?
#
loop_
_entity_poly.entity_id
_entity_poly.type
_entity_poly.pdbx_seq_one_letter_code
_entity_poly.pdbx_strand_id
1 'polypeptide(L)'
;MTVEPGFAGQKFIPQMLRKIEKVKDNLEKFYQLAQEVADVPLEDLNYEELSVIDKYFLHKLHKSIKIADESYSTFQLRKVGVLFYQLINDLRWYRRRGGDNKKLLRLVAETWTKILAPITPHLCEEIWELFGKKTYVSLETFPVAEERYIDDTLELGEEFLVSTIEDIKRIVEIAKIEPKRIYLYTADSWKYEVLKIMNENKDKSVKELIPIIMKNQEFRRYGKEIPKLVRDLMEIGIKPVINEEEVLKDGKSLIEREFGCEVFKG
;
A
#
# COMPACT_ATOMS: atom_id res chain seq x y z
N MET A 1 11.29 55.83 17.25
CA MET A 1 11.50 54.36 17.37
C MET A 1 10.46 53.69 16.50
N THR A 2 10.82 53.42 15.25
CA THR A 2 10.03 52.63 14.30
C THR A 2 10.21 51.16 14.64
N VAL A 3 9.12 50.49 14.99
CA VAL A 3 9.11 49.04 15.21
C VAL A 3 9.17 48.38 13.84
N GLU A 4 10.28 47.70 13.54
CA GLU A 4 10.38 46.85 12.34
C GLU A 4 9.34 45.71 12.42
N PRO A 5 8.49 45.51 11.41
CA PRO A 5 7.62 44.33 11.36
C PRO A 5 8.47 43.09 11.11
N GLY A 6 8.37 42.12 12.03
CA GLY A 6 9.26 40.97 12.15
C GLY A 6 9.38 40.09 10.90
N PHE A 7 10.63 39.67 10.68
CA PHE A 7 11.14 38.71 9.68
C PHE A 7 10.40 37.36 9.57
N ALA A 8 9.42 37.06 10.41
CA ALA A 8 8.67 35.80 10.39
C ALA A 8 7.64 35.71 9.24
N GLY A 9 7.10 36.84 8.77
CA GLY A 9 6.05 36.87 7.73
C GLY A 9 6.54 36.51 6.31
N GLN A 10 7.78 36.85 5.97
CA GLN A 10 8.29 36.72 4.59
C GLN A 10 8.63 35.26 4.18
N LYS A 11 8.97 34.37 5.11
CA LYS A 11 9.19 32.94 4.82
C LYS A 11 7.92 32.08 4.94
N PHE A 12 6.88 32.59 5.60
CA PHE A 12 5.64 31.86 5.87
C PHE A 12 4.69 31.83 4.66
N ILE A 13 4.53 32.97 3.97
CA ILE A 13 3.66 33.09 2.78
C ILE A 13 4.11 32.13 1.65
N PRO A 14 5.42 32.06 1.27
CA PRO A 14 5.87 31.12 0.25
C PRO A 14 5.65 29.64 0.61
N GLN A 15 5.76 29.28 1.89
CA GLN A 15 5.51 27.90 2.33
C GLN A 15 4.02 27.54 2.31
N MET A 16 3.15 28.49 2.67
CA MET A 16 1.71 28.30 2.60
C MET A 16 1.23 28.17 1.15
N LEU A 17 1.74 29.01 0.24
CA LEU A 17 1.45 28.95 -1.19
C LEU A 17 1.83 27.58 -1.78
N ARG A 18 3.05 27.09 -1.48
CA ARG A 18 3.48 25.74 -1.91
C ARG A 18 2.57 24.61 -1.41
N LYS A 19 2.02 24.74 -0.19
CA LYS A 19 1.07 23.74 0.34
C LYS A 19 -0.25 23.78 -0.43
N ILE A 20 -0.75 24.96 -0.75
CA ILE A 20 -2.00 25.15 -1.53
C ILE A 20 -1.81 24.61 -2.96
N GLU A 21 -0.68 24.92 -3.59
CA GLU A 21 -0.33 24.37 -4.92
C GLU A 21 -0.33 22.84 -4.89
N LYS A 22 0.30 22.23 -3.87
CA LYS A 22 0.30 20.77 -3.74
C LYS A 22 -1.10 20.17 -3.54
N VAL A 23 -1.99 20.84 -2.81
CA VAL A 23 -3.39 20.40 -2.68
C VAL A 23 -4.05 20.43 -4.06
N LYS A 24 -3.93 21.55 -4.77
CA LYS A 24 -4.47 21.74 -6.11
C LYS A 24 -3.99 20.66 -7.08
N ASP A 25 -2.68 20.41 -7.16
CA ASP A 25 -2.10 19.39 -8.04
C ASP A 25 -2.67 17.99 -7.78
N ASN A 26 -2.98 17.66 -6.53
CA ASN A 26 -3.54 16.35 -6.19
C ASN A 26 -5.04 16.27 -6.48
N LEU A 27 -5.78 17.37 -6.31
CA LEU A 27 -7.18 17.44 -6.75
C LEU A 27 -7.28 17.35 -8.28
N GLU A 28 -6.37 18.00 -9.01
CA GLU A 28 -6.28 17.87 -10.47
C GLU A 28 -5.97 16.44 -10.90
N LYS A 29 -5.04 15.74 -10.24
CA LYS A 29 -4.78 14.31 -10.51
C LYS A 29 -5.98 13.43 -10.23
N PHE A 30 -6.72 13.72 -9.17
CA PHE A 30 -7.95 13.00 -8.86
C PHE A 30 -9.02 13.23 -9.94
N TYR A 31 -9.21 14.47 -10.39
CA TYR A 31 -10.10 14.78 -11.50
C TYR A 31 -9.65 14.11 -12.81
N GLN A 32 -8.35 14.12 -13.11
CA GLN A 32 -7.79 13.43 -14.29
C GLN A 32 -8.03 11.92 -14.25
N LEU A 33 -7.91 11.28 -13.08
CA LEU A 33 -8.29 9.88 -12.91
C LEU A 33 -9.77 9.68 -13.28
N ALA A 34 -10.65 10.54 -12.78
CA ALA A 34 -12.08 10.45 -13.10
C ALA A 34 -12.35 10.61 -14.60
N GLN A 35 -11.71 11.59 -15.26
CA GLN A 35 -11.82 11.77 -16.72
C GLN A 35 -11.34 10.54 -17.50
N GLU A 36 -10.24 9.94 -17.09
CA GLU A 36 -9.68 8.75 -17.74
C GLU A 36 -10.65 7.56 -17.73
N VAL A 37 -11.49 7.44 -16.71
CA VAL A 37 -12.42 6.31 -16.52
C VAL A 37 -13.88 6.70 -16.72
N ALA A 38 -14.16 7.90 -17.26
CA ALA A 38 -15.52 8.43 -17.39
C ALA A 38 -16.43 7.55 -18.26
N ASP A 39 -15.89 6.99 -19.34
CA ASP A 39 -16.62 6.14 -20.29
C ASP A 39 -16.61 4.65 -19.90
N VAL A 40 -15.97 4.29 -18.79
CA VAL A 40 -15.90 2.91 -18.32
C VAL A 40 -17.20 2.58 -17.57
N PRO A 41 -17.98 1.56 -18.00
CA PRO A 41 -19.18 1.17 -17.29
C PRO A 41 -18.83 0.59 -15.92
N LEU A 42 -19.62 0.93 -14.90
CA LEU A 42 -19.50 0.32 -13.58
C LEU A 42 -20.13 -1.08 -13.62
N GLU A 43 -19.28 -2.09 -13.56
CA GLU A 43 -19.65 -3.51 -13.53
C GLU A 43 -19.03 -4.19 -12.32
N ASP A 44 -19.62 -5.31 -11.91
CA ASP A 44 -19.08 -6.11 -10.81
C ASP A 44 -17.67 -6.61 -11.16
N LEU A 45 -16.74 -6.43 -10.22
CA LEU A 45 -15.40 -6.96 -10.35
C LEU A 45 -15.41 -8.45 -9.99
N ASN A 46 -14.96 -9.29 -10.93
CA ASN A 46 -14.64 -10.68 -10.60
C ASN A 46 -13.31 -10.71 -9.86
N TYR A 47 -13.37 -10.81 -8.52
CA TYR A 47 -12.20 -10.79 -7.66
C TYR A 47 -11.17 -11.86 -8.01
N GLU A 48 -11.59 -13.04 -8.44
CA GLU A 48 -10.68 -14.14 -8.75
C GLU A 48 -9.85 -13.90 -10.02
N GLU A 49 -10.37 -13.08 -10.94
CA GLU A 49 -9.69 -12.71 -12.17
C GLU A 49 -8.76 -11.49 -12.00
N LEU A 50 -8.81 -10.81 -10.85
CA LEU A 50 -7.95 -9.67 -10.57
C LEU A 50 -6.49 -10.11 -10.38
N SER A 51 -5.58 -9.33 -10.95
CA SER A 51 -4.15 -9.47 -10.68
C SER A 51 -3.84 -9.19 -9.20
N VAL A 52 -2.66 -9.62 -8.73
CA VAL A 52 -2.24 -9.36 -7.32
C VAL A 52 -2.23 -7.87 -7.02
N ILE A 53 -1.75 -7.04 -7.95
CA ILE A 53 -1.72 -5.58 -7.79
C ILE A 53 -3.12 -4.95 -7.81
N ASP A 54 -4.06 -5.51 -8.58
CA ASP A 54 -5.47 -5.10 -8.55
C ASP A 54 -6.13 -5.44 -7.21
N LYS A 55 -5.90 -6.65 -6.70
CA LYS A 55 -6.37 -7.08 -5.36
C LYS A 55 -5.79 -6.19 -4.27
N TYR A 56 -4.50 -5.88 -4.34
CA TYR A 56 -3.84 -4.95 -3.41
C TYR A 56 -4.52 -3.57 -3.42
N PHE A 57 -4.77 -2.99 -4.60
CA PHE A 57 -5.36 -1.65 -4.67
C PHE A 57 -6.82 -1.63 -4.23
N LEU A 58 -7.57 -2.69 -4.51
CA LEU A 58 -8.92 -2.90 -3.97
C LEU A 58 -8.90 -3.00 -2.43
N HIS A 59 -7.95 -3.74 -1.86
CA HIS A 59 -7.71 -3.80 -0.41
C HIS A 59 -7.44 -2.41 0.19
N LYS A 60 -6.57 -1.61 -0.44
CA LYS A 60 -6.31 -0.21 -0.02
C LYS A 60 -7.58 0.64 -0.03
N LEU A 61 -8.43 0.48 -1.06
CA LEU A 61 -9.71 1.19 -1.13
C LEU A 61 -10.63 0.81 0.04
N HIS A 62 -10.81 -0.48 0.33
CA HIS A 62 -11.70 -0.91 1.42
C HIS A 62 -11.19 -0.54 2.80
N LYS A 63 -9.88 -0.59 3.05
CA LYS A 63 -9.29 -0.01 4.29
C LYS A 63 -9.53 1.49 4.37
N SER A 64 -9.44 2.20 3.25
CA SER A 64 -9.71 3.63 3.19
C SER A 64 -11.16 3.97 3.52
N ILE A 65 -12.13 3.17 3.06
CA ILE A 65 -13.54 3.33 3.43
C ILE A 65 -13.71 3.22 4.95
N LYS A 66 -13.14 2.19 5.61
CA LYS A 66 -13.22 2.02 7.08
C LYS A 66 -12.64 3.22 7.83
N ILE A 67 -11.46 3.67 7.40
CA ILE A 67 -10.78 4.82 8.02
C ILE A 67 -11.62 6.10 7.84
N ALA A 68 -12.19 6.31 6.65
CA ALA A 68 -13.02 7.48 6.37
C ALA A 68 -14.30 7.47 7.23
N ASP A 69 -15.01 6.34 7.28
CA ASP A 69 -16.25 6.18 8.05
C ASP A 69 -16.04 6.45 9.56
N GLU A 70 -15.00 5.85 10.14
CA GLU A 70 -14.61 6.09 11.53
C GLU A 70 -14.21 7.56 11.75
N SER A 71 -13.46 8.14 10.80
CA SER A 71 -13.00 9.54 10.90
C SER A 71 -14.16 10.52 10.84
N TYR A 72 -15.18 10.28 10.01
CA TYR A 72 -16.38 11.11 9.97
C TYR A 72 -17.21 10.95 11.25
N SER A 73 -17.40 9.72 11.71
CA SER A 73 -18.14 9.42 12.95
C SER A 73 -17.50 10.06 14.20
N THR A 74 -16.19 10.23 14.20
CA THR A 74 -15.41 10.82 15.31
C THR A 74 -15.00 12.27 15.07
N PHE A 75 -15.50 12.92 13.99
CA PHE A 75 -15.17 14.30 13.60
C PHE A 75 -13.66 14.57 13.36
N GLN A 76 -12.90 13.55 12.98
CA GLN A 76 -11.47 13.64 12.71
C GLN A 76 -11.17 14.00 11.24
N LEU A 77 -11.69 15.13 10.77
CA LEU A 77 -11.61 15.55 9.35
C LEU A 77 -10.17 15.65 8.81
N ARG A 78 -9.19 15.96 9.67
CA ARG A 78 -7.77 15.96 9.29
C ARG A 78 -7.31 14.57 8.82
N LYS A 79 -7.79 13.50 9.43
CA LYS A 79 -7.45 12.13 9.03
C LYS A 79 -7.97 11.81 7.63
N VAL A 80 -9.18 12.26 7.29
CA VAL A 80 -9.72 12.12 5.92
C VAL A 80 -8.86 12.90 4.91
N GLY A 81 -8.41 14.10 5.29
CA GLY A 81 -7.44 14.85 4.48
C GLY A 81 -6.13 14.08 4.24
N VAL A 82 -5.60 13.39 5.26
CA VAL A 82 -4.41 12.52 5.12
C VAL A 82 -4.72 11.31 4.23
N LEU A 83 -5.89 10.71 4.39
CA LEU A 83 -6.35 9.56 3.60
C LEU A 83 -6.40 9.90 2.10
N PHE A 84 -6.84 11.11 1.74
CA PHE A 84 -6.80 11.58 0.35
C PHE A 84 -5.38 11.53 -0.24
N TYR A 85 -4.36 12.00 0.50
CA TYR A 85 -2.97 11.89 0.03
C TYR A 85 -2.47 10.45 -0.03
N GLN A 86 -2.92 9.59 0.87
CA GLN A 86 -2.59 8.16 0.85
C GLN A 86 -3.14 7.50 -0.42
N LEU A 87 -4.40 7.72 -0.75
CA LEU A 87 -5.01 7.19 -1.98
C LEU A 87 -4.31 7.68 -3.27
N ILE A 88 -3.85 8.93 -3.32
CA ILE A 88 -3.01 9.43 -4.44
C ILE A 88 -1.70 8.66 -4.54
N ASN A 89 -1.05 8.36 -3.40
CA ASN A 89 0.19 7.60 -3.38
C ASN A 89 -0.04 6.13 -3.74
N ASP A 90 -1.12 5.53 -3.25
CA ASP A 90 -1.53 4.16 -3.56
C ASP A 90 -1.81 4.02 -5.06
N LEU A 91 -2.52 4.99 -5.67
CA LEU A 91 -2.73 5.03 -7.13
C LEU A 91 -1.42 5.15 -7.90
N ARG A 92 -0.48 5.99 -7.42
CA ARG A 92 0.83 6.14 -8.06
C ARG A 92 1.63 4.84 -7.97
N TRP A 93 1.61 4.18 -6.82
CA TRP A 93 2.25 2.89 -6.64
C TRP A 93 1.61 1.84 -7.55
N TYR A 94 0.28 1.73 -7.55
CA TYR A 94 -0.49 0.83 -8.41
C TYR A 94 -0.09 0.96 -9.89
N ARG A 95 -0.06 2.20 -10.42
CA ARG A 95 0.38 2.47 -11.80
C ARG A 95 1.86 2.12 -12.01
N ARG A 96 2.73 2.53 -11.09
CA ARG A 96 4.16 2.20 -11.16
C ARG A 96 4.36 0.69 -11.14
N ARG A 97 3.58 -0.06 -10.38
CA ARG A 97 3.64 -1.51 -10.26
C ARG A 97 3.12 -2.25 -11.50
N GLY A 98 2.42 -1.55 -12.39
CA GLY A 98 1.90 -2.05 -13.66
C GLY A 98 0.39 -2.25 -13.71
N GLY A 99 -0.33 -1.85 -12.66
CA GLY A 99 -1.78 -1.90 -12.63
C GLY A 99 -2.41 -0.86 -13.56
N ASP A 100 -3.38 -1.29 -14.36
CA ASP A 100 -4.16 -0.43 -15.27
C ASP A 100 -5.60 -0.94 -15.51
N ASN A 101 -6.15 -1.71 -14.57
CA ASN A 101 -7.49 -2.26 -14.69
C ASN A 101 -8.52 -1.14 -14.64
N LYS A 102 -9.06 -0.77 -15.81
CA LYS A 102 -9.98 0.37 -15.96
C LYS A 102 -11.26 0.22 -15.14
N LYS A 103 -11.79 -1.00 -14.99
CA LYS A 103 -12.99 -1.25 -14.16
C LYS A 103 -12.70 -0.99 -12.69
N LEU A 104 -11.55 -1.47 -12.19
CA LEU A 104 -11.12 -1.18 -10.82
C LEU A 104 -10.87 0.32 -10.62
N LEU A 105 -10.18 0.98 -11.55
CA LEU A 105 -9.94 2.42 -11.47
C LEU A 105 -11.24 3.23 -11.49
N ARG A 106 -12.25 2.80 -12.26
CA ARG A 106 -13.60 3.38 -12.23
C ARG A 106 -14.25 3.22 -10.87
N LEU A 107 -14.26 2.01 -10.30
CA LEU A 107 -14.79 1.74 -8.96
C LEU A 107 -14.09 2.61 -7.91
N VAL A 108 -12.77 2.67 -7.93
CA VAL A 108 -11.96 3.48 -7.02
C VAL A 108 -12.31 4.96 -7.15
N ALA A 109 -12.39 5.50 -8.37
CA ALA A 109 -12.71 6.91 -8.59
C ALA A 109 -14.11 7.26 -8.09
N GLU A 110 -15.11 6.40 -8.34
CA GLU A 110 -16.48 6.59 -7.87
C GLU A 110 -16.58 6.53 -6.33
N THR A 111 -16.01 5.50 -5.71
CA THR A 111 -15.98 5.36 -4.25
C THR A 111 -15.22 6.51 -3.58
N TRP A 112 -14.08 6.90 -4.15
CA TRP A 112 -13.29 8.02 -3.64
C TRP A 112 -14.03 9.36 -3.76
N THR A 113 -14.82 9.54 -4.82
CA THR A 113 -15.71 10.71 -4.99
C THR A 113 -16.71 10.79 -3.84
N LYS A 114 -17.34 9.67 -3.46
CA LYS A 114 -18.26 9.61 -2.31
C LYS A 114 -17.55 9.90 -0.99
N ILE A 115 -16.34 9.35 -0.78
CA ILE A 115 -15.54 9.62 0.43
C ILE A 115 -15.21 11.11 0.55
N LEU A 116 -14.88 11.78 -0.55
CA LEU A 116 -14.40 13.17 -0.54
C LEU A 116 -15.52 14.21 -0.63
N ALA A 117 -16.75 13.81 -0.98
CA ALA A 117 -17.89 14.70 -1.17
C ALA A 117 -18.15 15.67 0.02
N PRO A 118 -18.02 15.25 1.31
CA PRO A 118 -18.17 16.18 2.44
C PRO A 118 -17.07 17.23 2.56
N ILE A 119 -15.93 17.08 1.87
CA ILE A 119 -14.78 18.00 1.93
C ILE A 119 -14.72 18.90 0.70
N THR A 120 -14.89 18.33 -0.51
CA THR A 120 -14.82 19.07 -1.78
C THR A 120 -16.07 18.84 -2.63
N PRO A 121 -17.27 19.26 -2.15
CA PRO A 121 -18.55 18.89 -2.75
C PRO A 121 -18.66 19.26 -4.22
N HIS A 122 -18.28 20.49 -4.60
CA HIS A 122 -18.39 20.95 -5.99
C HIS A 122 -17.58 20.11 -6.99
N LEU A 123 -16.35 19.72 -6.62
CA LEU A 123 -15.53 18.85 -7.47
C LEU A 123 -16.14 17.45 -7.56
N CYS A 124 -16.66 16.94 -6.45
CA CYS A 124 -17.27 15.62 -6.42
C CYS A 124 -18.58 15.57 -7.23
N GLU A 125 -19.41 16.62 -7.20
CA GLU A 125 -20.61 16.70 -8.04
C GLU A 125 -20.25 16.75 -9.53
N GLU A 126 -19.21 17.50 -9.92
CA GLU A 126 -18.70 17.52 -11.31
C GLU A 126 -18.23 16.12 -11.76
N ILE A 127 -17.45 15.42 -10.92
CA ILE A 127 -17.02 14.05 -11.21
C ILE A 127 -18.21 13.09 -11.29
N TRP A 128 -19.22 13.29 -10.44
CA TRP A 128 -20.42 12.47 -10.42
C TRP A 128 -21.26 12.64 -11.70
N GLU A 129 -21.41 13.88 -12.16
CA GLU A 129 -22.05 14.20 -13.45
C GLU A 129 -21.23 13.65 -14.63
N LEU A 130 -19.90 13.80 -14.61
CA LEU A 130 -18.98 13.22 -15.59
C LEU A 130 -19.15 11.69 -15.71
N PHE A 131 -19.48 11.03 -14.61
CA PHE A 131 -19.79 9.60 -14.55
C PHE A 131 -21.18 9.22 -15.08
N GLY A 132 -21.95 10.18 -15.58
CA GLY A 132 -23.29 9.99 -16.14
C GLY A 132 -24.37 9.76 -15.07
N LYS A 133 -24.09 10.09 -13.81
CA LYS A 133 -25.04 9.91 -12.71
C LYS A 133 -26.07 11.03 -12.73
N LYS A 134 -27.32 10.69 -12.42
CA LYS A 134 -28.46 11.62 -12.51
C LYS A 134 -28.83 12.28 -11.18
N THR A 135 -28.39 11.68 -10.08
CA THR A 135 -28.57 12.18 -8.71
C THR A 135 -27.37 13.04 -8.30
N TYR A 136 -27.49 13.74 -7.19
CA TYR A 136 -26.36 14.44 -6.57
C TYR A 136 -25.58 13.49 -5.68
N VAL A 137 -24.24 13.55 -5.69
CA VAL A 137 -23.41 12.69 -4.82
C VAL A 137 -23.68 12.96 -3.34
N SER A 138 -24.08 14.19 -3.01
CA SER A 138 -24.48 14.57 -1.65
C SER A 138 -25.73 13.84 -1.11
N LEU A 139 -26.54 13.23 -1.98
CA LEU A 139 -27.71 12.42 -1.61
C LEU A 139 -27.44 10.92 -1.62
N GLU A 140 -26.25 10.51 -2.06
CA GLU A 140 -25.87 9.10 -2.13
C GLU A 140 -25.49 8.53 -0.76
N THR A 141 -25.65 7.22 -0.61
CA THR A 141 -25.16 6.52 0.57
C THR A 141 -23.64 6.52 0.63
N PHE A 142 -23.10 6.70 1.84
CA PHE A 142 -21.67 6.55 2.08
C PHE A 142 -21.23 5.11 1.77
N PRO A 143 -20.06 4.90 1.14
CA PRO A 143 -19.61 3.56 0.79
C PRO A 143 -19.37 2.70 2.03
N VAL A 144 -19.62 1.40 1.91
CA VAL A 144 -19.43 0.41 2.98
C VAL A 144 -18.26 -0.50 2.60
N ALA A 145 -17.34 -0.70 3.55
CA ALA A 145 -16.20 -1.58 3.33
C ALA A 145 -16.63 -3.05 3.35
N GLU A 146 -16.03 -3.86 2.49
CA GLU A 146 -16.31 -5.29 2.42
C GLU A 146 -15.09 -6.05 2.93
N GLU A 147 -15.26 -6.76 4.06
CA GLU A 147 -14.15 -7.43 4.73
C GLU A 147 -13.50 -8.51 3.87
N ARG A 148 -14.25 -9.08 2.91
CA ARG A 148 -13.73 -10.07 1.95
C ARG A 148 -12.60 -9.54 1.04
N TYR A 149 -12.49 -8.22 0.90
CA TYR A 149 -11.44 -7.58 0.11
C TYR A 149 -10.30 -7.04 0.98
N ILE A 150 -10.36 -7.25 2.29
CA ILE A 150 -9.32 -6.81 3.22
C ILE A 150 -8.43 -8.01 3.55
N ASP A 151 -7.21 -7.97 3.02
CA ASP A 151 -6.18 -8.97 3.22
C ASP A 151 -4.83 -8.28 3.48
N ASP A 152 -4.42 -8.23 4.75
CA ASP A 152 -3.16 -7.59 5.17
C ASP A 152 -1.92 -8.32 4.61
N THR A 153 -2.05 -9.55 4.10
CA THR A 153 -0.92 -10.24 3.44
C THR A 153 -0.55 -9.60 2.10
N LEU A 154 -1.50 -8.94 1.43
CA LEU A 154 -1.23 -8.16 0.21
C LEU A 154 -0.36 -6.94 0.52
N GLU A 155 -0.65 -6.24 1.63
CA GLU A 155 0.18 -5.12 2.09
C GLU A 155 1.59 -5.58 2.45
N LEU A 156 1.70 -6.69 3.20
CA LEU A 156 3.00 -7.23 3.59
C LEU A 156 3.82 -7.69 2.36
N GLY A 157 3.18 -8.28 1.36
CA GLY A 157 3.83 -8.66 0.10
C GLY A 157 4.40 -7.44 -0.64
N GLU A 158 3.61 -6.38 -0.81
CA GLU A 158 4.08 -5.17 -1.47
C GLU A 158 5.15 -4.43 -0.65
N GLU A 159 5.05 -4.40 0.68
CA GLU A 159 6.11 -3.88 1.56
C GLU A 159 7.44 -4.64 1.37
N PHE A 160 7.39 -5.97 1.32
CA PHE A 160 8.55 -6.82 1.10
C PHE A 160 9.17 -6.57 -0.30
N LEU A 161 8.35 -6.41 -1.33
CA LEU A 161 8.82 -6.09 -2.68
C LEU A 161 9.52 -4.72 -2.71
N VAL A 162 8.91 -3.70 -2.10
CA VAL A 162 9.49 -2.35 -2.01
C VAL A 162 10.81 -2.39 -1.26
N SER A 163 10.88 -3.05 -0.09
CA SER A 163 12.11 -3.13 0.69
C SER A 163 13.21 -3.87 -0.08
N THR A 164 12.86 -4.92 -0.81
CA THR A 164 13.80 -5.65 -1.67
C THR A 164 14.36 -4.76 -2.78
N ILE A 165 13.52 -3.97 -3.45
CA ILE A 165 13.96 -3.00 -4.47
C ILE A 165 14.89 -1.96 -3.85
N GLU A 166 14.58 -1.44 -2.68
CA GLU A 166 15.43 -0.48 -1.96
C GLU A 166 16.78 -1.09 -1.57
N ASP A 167 16.80 -2.34 -1.11
CA ASP A 167 18.05 -3.06 -0.80
C ASP A 167 18.92 -3.24 -2.04
N ILE A 168 18.34 -3.63 -3.17
CA ILE A 168 19.07 -3.73 -4.44
C ILE A 168 19.65 -2.36 -4.82
N LYS A 169 18.86 -1.27 -4.71
CA LYS A 169 19.35 0.10 -4.99
C LYS A 169 20.53 0.45 -4.11
N ARG A 170 20.46 0.20 -2.80
CA ARG A 170 21.56 0.43 -1.86
C ARG A 170 22.82 -0.34 -2.24
N ILE A 171 22.69 -1.61 -2.61
CA ILE A 171 23.84 -2.44 -3.04
C ILE A 171 24.49 -1.86 -4.29
N VAL A 172 23.68 -1.51 -5.30
CA VAL A 172 24.13 -0.91 -6.57
C VAL A 172 24.85 0.42 -6.33
N GLU A 173 24.30 1.28 -5.48
CA GLU A 173 24.90 2.58 -5.10
C GLU A 173 26.24 2.43 -4.38
N ILE A 174 26.32 1.51 -3.42
CA ILE A 174 27.54 1.26 -2.63
C ILE A 174 28.62 0.62 -3.51
N ALA A 175 28.25 -0.36 -4.32
CA ALA A 175 29.17 -1.07 -5.20
C ALA A 175 29.57 -0.23 -6.42
N LYS A 176 28.80 0.81 -6.76
CA LYS A 176 29.00 1.67 -7.95
C LYS A 176 29.09 0.85 -9.25
N ILE A 177 28.23 -0.14 -9.37
CA ILE A 177 28.17 -1.05 -10.53
C ILE A 177 26.90 -0.81 -11.33
N GLU A 178 26.92 -1.13 -12.63
CA GLU A 178 25.71 -1.30 -13.42
C GLU A 178 25.39 -2.80 -13.48
N PRO A 179 24.30 -3.27 -12.84
CA PRO A 179 23.99 -4.69 -12.80
C PRO A 179 23.58 -5.19 -14.19
N LYS A 180 24.18 -6.30 -14.63
CA LYS A 180 23.74 -7.01 -15.85
C LYS A 180 22.70 -8.09 -15.56
N ARG A 181 22.74 -8.64 -14.33
CA ARG A 181 21.84 -9.68 -13.84
C ARG A 181 21.67 -9.51 -12.33
N ILE A 182 20.46 -9.76 -11.84
CA ILE A 182 20.15 -9.80 -10.41
C ILE A 182 19.69 -11.21 -10.07
N TYR A 183 20.28 -11.80 -9.03
CA TYR A 183 19.85 -13.10 -8.48
C TYR A 183 19.19 -12.88 -7.13
N LEU A 184 17.94 -13.30 -7.01
CA LEU A 184 17.19 -13.23 -5.75
C LEU A 184 17.05 -14.63 -5.17
N TYR A 185 17.38 -14.75 -3.89
CA TYR A 185 17.28 -15.98 -3.10
C TYR A 185 16.31 -15.75 -1.96
N THR A 186 15.38 -16.67 -1.78
CA THR A 186 14.45 -16.69 -0.64
C THR A 186 15.03 -17.51 0.51
N ALA A 187 14.43 -17.39 1.69
CA ALA A 187 14.86 -18.14 2.85
C ALA A 187 14.64 -19.66 2.66
N ASP A 188 15.35 -20.49 3.43
CA ASP A 188 15.09 -21.92 3.45
C ASP A 188 13.69 -22.23 4.02
N SER A 189 13.05 -23.28 3.54
CA SER A 189 11.68 -23.70 3.93
C SER A 189 11.47 -23.81 5.44
N TRP A 190 12.48 -24.26 6.19
CA TRP A 190 12.40 -24.43 7.64
C TRP A 190 12.18 -23.12 8.40
N LYS A 191 12.64 -21.97 7.85
CA LYS A 191 12.45 -20.66 8.48
C LYS A 191 11.00 -20.21 8.43
N TYR A 192 10.29 -20.50 7.33
CA TYR A 192 8.86 -20.21 7.21
C TYR A 192 8.03 -21.09 8.15
N GLU A 193 8.39 -22.36 8.33
CA GLU A 193 7.72 -23.24 9.29
C GLU A 193 7.91 -22.76 10.73
N VAL A 194 9.10 -22.26 11.08
CA VAL A 194 9.34 -21.61 12.39
C VAL A 194 8.43 -20.39 12.54
N LEU A 195 8.36 -19.52 11.53
CA LEU A 195 7.49 -18.33 11.56
C LEU A 195 6.00 -18.70 11.66
N LYS A 196 5.58 -19.80 11.03
CA LYS A 196 4.21 -20.33 11.12
C LYS A 196 3.88 -20.77 12.55
N ILE A 197 4.76 -21.57 13.17
CA ILE A 197 4.62 -21.98 14.57
C ILE A 197 4.57 -20.77 15.49
N MET A 198 5.41 -19.76 15.25
CA MET A 198 5.39 -18.51 16.03
C MET A 198 4.08 -17.74 15.85
N ASN A 199 3.50 -17.69 14.65
CA ASN A 199 2.20 -17.06 14.40
C ASN A 199 1.03 -17.79 15.09
N GLU A 200 1.11 -19.11 15.22
CA GLU A 200 0.10 -19.93 15.94
C GLU A 200 0.23 -19.80 17.48
N ASN A 201 1.35 -19.26 17.98
CA ASN A 201 1.70 -19.21 19.41
C ASN A 201 2.16 -17.80 19.84
N LYS A 202 1.51 -16.75 19.32
CA LYS A 202 1.91 -15.33 19.53
C LYS A 202 1.92 -14.88 20.99
N ASP A 203 1.21 -15.58 21.86
CA ASP A 203 1.11 -15.33 23.30
C ASP A 203 2.31 -15.85 24.10
N LYS A 204 3.18 -16.66 23.50
CA LYS A 204 4.27 -17.37 24.20
C LYS A 204 5.59 -16.64 24.14
N SER A 205 6.38 -16.78 25.21
CA SER A 205 7.73 -16.22 25.28
C SER A 205 8.76 -17.04 24.50
N VAL A 206 9.96 -16.48 24.26
CA VAL A 206 11.08 -17.18 23.59
C VAL A 206 11.37 -18.53 24.25
N LYS A 207 11.35 -18.57 25.59
CA LYS A 207 11.68 -19.77 26.38
C LYS A 207 10.66 -20.89 26.17
N GLU A 208 9.42 -20.55 25.84
CA GLU A 208 8.33 -21.50 25.60
C GLU A 208 8.27 -21.93 24.13
N LEU A 209 8.57 -21.01 23.19
CA LEU A 209 8.58 -21.28 21.76
C LEU A 209 9.71 -22.23 21.34
N ILE A 210 10.91 -22.08 21.91
CA ILE A 210 12.07 -22.93 21.54
C ILE A 210 11.76 -24.43 21.75
N PRO A 211 11.28 -24.88 22.92
CA PRO A 211 10.88 -26.27 23.11
C PRO A 211 9.80 -26.75 22.13
N ILE A 212 8.81 -25.90 21.81
CA ILE A 212 7.73 -26.24 20.87
C ILE A 212 8.29 -26.49 19.47
N ILE A 213 9.13 -25.57 18.97
CA ILE A 213 9.78 -25.69 17.66
C ILE A 213 10.68 -26.94 17.63
N MET A 214 11.47 -27.17 18.69
CA MET A 214 12.42 -28.29 18.77
C MET A 214 11.77 -29.68 18.92
N LYS A 215 10.44 -29.77 19.09
CA LYS A 215 9.72 -31.06 18.99
C LYS A 215 9.80 -31.66 17.60
N ASN A 216 9.86 -30.84 16.55
CA ASN A 216 10.05 -31.32 15.20
C ASN A 216 11.49 -31.83 15.01
N GLN A 217 11.64 -33.10 14.65
CA GLN A 217 12.95 -33.74 14.50
C GLN A 217 13.79 -33.08 13.39
N GLU A 218 13.15 -32.59 12.34
CA GLU A 218 13.80 -31.90 11.22
C GLU A 218 14.46 -30.57 11.61
N PHE A 219 14.05 -29.97 12.73
CA PHE A 219 14.60 -28.70 13.23
C PHE A 219 15.78 -28.88 14.17
N ARG A 220 16.03 -30.11 14.65
CA ARG A 220 17.16 -30.40 15.55
C ARG A 220 18.51 -30.11 14.90
N ARG A 221 18.62 -30.28 13.57
CA ARG A 221 19.83 -29.92 12.80
C ARG A 221 20.14 -28.42 12.84
N TYR A 222 19.12 -27.57 13.01
CA TYR A 222 19.25 -26.10 13.10
C TYR A 222 19.22 -25.59 14.55
N GLY A 223 19.41 -26.46 15.55
CA GLY A 223 19.23 -26.13 16.96
C GLY A 223 20.08 -24.95 17.49
N LYS A 224 21.21 -24.63 16.82
CA LYS A 224 22.03 -23.44 17.15
C LYS A 224 21.46 -22.15 16.55
N GLU A 225 20.78 -22.22 15.41
CA GLU A 225 20.26 -21.07 14.67
C GLU A 225 18.86 -20.67 15.15
N ILE A 226 18.03 -21.64 15.53
CA ILE A 226 16.64 -21.42 15.97
C ILE A 226 16.53 -20.39 17.11
N PRO A 227 17.33 -20.46 18.20
CA PRO A 227 17.21 -19.48 19.27
C PRO A 227 17.54 -18.05 18.82
N LYS A 228 18.44 -17.90 17.84
CA LYS A 228 18.77 -16.58 17.27
C LYS A 228 17.61 -16.09 16.41
N LEU A 229 17.14 -16.92 15.48
CA LEU A 229 16.01 -16.59 14.60
C LEU A 229 14.75 -16.21 15.38
N VAL A 230 14.39 -16.96 16.42
CA VAL A 230 13.19 -16.69 17.25
C VAL A 230 13.32 -15.35 17.99
N ARG A 231 14.52 -15.00 18.47
CA ARG A 231 14.75 -13.70 19.12
C ARG A 231 14.62 -12.56 18.12
N ASP A 232 15.30 -12.66 16.99
CA ASP A 232 15.29 -11.62 15.95
C ASP A 232 13.85 -11.36 15.44
N LEU A 233 13.07 -12.43 15.21
CA LEU A 233 11.67 -12.32 14.79
C LEU A 233 10.75 -11.73 15.87
N MET A 234 11.01 -11.99 17.15
CA MET A 234 10.25 -11.39 18.25
C MET A 234 10.55 -9.90 18.43
N GLU A 235 11.80 -9.48 18.24
CA GLU A 235 12.20 -8.07 18.31
C GLU A 235 11.57 -7.24 17.18
N ILE A 236 11.50 -7.81 15.97
CA ILE A 236 10.89 -7.15 14.80
C ILE A 236 9.34 -7.19 14.85
N GLY A 237 8.80 -8.13 15.63
CA GLY A 237 7.37 -8.42 15.69
C GLY A 237 6.97 -9.52 14.71
N ILE A 238 6.19 -10.49 15.21
CA ILE A 238 5.79 -11.67 14.45
C ILE A 238 4.80 -11.27 13.36
N LYS A 239 5.31 -11.15 12.13
CA LYS A 239 4.51 -10.88 10.93
C LYS A 239 3.84 -12.16 10.41
N PRO A 240 2.68 -12.05 9.72
CA PRO A 240 2.10 -13.16 8.97
C PRO A 240 3.09 -13.77 7.98
N VAL A 241 2.92 -15.06 7.69
CA VAL A 241 3.71 -15.73 6.65
C VAL A 241 3.18 -15.32 5.29
N ILE A 242 4.08 -14.87 4.40
CA ILE A 242 3.79 -14.62 2.98
C ILE A 242 4.61 -15.56 2.12
N ASN A 243 4.10 -15.85 0.92
CA ASN A 243 4.86 -16.59 -0.08
C ASN A 243 5.81 -15.62 -0.82
N GLU A 244 6.99 -15.39 -0.25
CA GLU A 244 8.01 -14.49 -0.82
C GLU A 244 8.34 -14.86 -2.28
N GLU A 245 8.35 -16.15 -2.61
CA GLU A 245 8.61 -16.61 -3.97
C GLU A 245 7.54 -16.11 -4.96
N GLU A 246 6.26 -16.23 -4.61
CA GLU A 246 5.18 -15.73 -5.45
C GLU A 246 5.22 -14.20 -5.56
N VAL A 247 5.50 -13.50 -4.46
CA VAL A 247 5.62 -12.04 -4.45
C VAL A 247 6.76 -11.56 -5.35
N LEU A 248 7.94 -12.17 -5.26
CA LEU A 248 9.08 -11.82 -6.12
C LEU A 248 8.82 -12.17 -7.59
N LYS A 249 8.12 -13.28 -7.85
CA LYS A 249 7.74 -13.69 -9.20
C LYS A 249 6.77 -12.68 -9.82
N ASP A 250 5.76 -12.25 -9.08
CA ASP A 250 4.81 -11.22 -9.52
C ASP A 250 5.49 -9.83 -9.65
N GLY A 251 6.46 -9.54 -8.78
CA GLY A 251 7.27 -8.32 -8.78
C GLY A 251 8.37 -8.25 -9.82
N LYS A 252 8.68 -9.37 -10.49
CA LYS A 252 9.84 -9.50 -11.37
C LYS A 252 9.91 -8.41 -12.44
N SER A 253 8.81 -8.18 -13.16
CA SER A 253 8.75 -7.20 -14.25
C SER A 253 9.02 -5.77 -13.78
N LEU A 254 8.60 -5.42 -12.57
CA LEU A 254 8.90 -4.13 -11.96
C LEU A 254 10.41 -4.01 -11.68
N ILE A 255 11.02 -5.02 -11.07
CA ILE A 255 12.45 -5.02 -10.75
C ILE A 255 13.28 -4.91 -12.04
N GLU A 256 12.98 -5.70 -13.06
CA GLU A 256 13.69 -5.66 -14.35
C GLU A 256 13.64 -4.27 -14.99
N ARG A 257 12.48 -3.61 -14.96
CA ARG A 257 12.32 -2.26 -15.49
C ARG A 257 13.05 -1.20 -14.65
N GLU A 258 13.07 -1.33 -13.34
CA GLU A 258 13.75 -0.37 -12.44
C GLU A 258 15.27 -0.39 -12.58
N PHE A 259 15.85 -1.56 -12.86
CA PHE A 259 17.31 -1.73 -12.96
C PHE A 259 17.84 -1.97 -14.38
N GLY A 260 16.95 -2.10 -15.37
CA GLY A 260 17.33 -2.30 -16.78
C GLY A 260 18.09 -3.61 -17.04
N CYS A 261 17.85 -4.65 -16.24
CA CYS A 261 18.57 -5.92 -16.34
C CYS A 261 17.68 -7.13 -16.02
N GLU A 262 18.12 -8.32 -16.42
CA GLU A 262 17.39 -9.58 -16.19
C GLU A 262 17.44 -10.00 -14.72
N VAL A 263 16.28 -10.42 -14.18
CA VAL A 263 16.16 -10.92 -12.80
C VAL A 263 15.93 -12.43 -12.83
N PHE A 264 16.82 -13.15 -12.15
CA PHE A 264 16.77 -14.59 -11.99
C PHE A 264 16.44 -14.94 -10.54
N LYS A 265 15.62 -15.97 -10.37
CA LYS A 265 15.48 -16.64 -9.09
C LYS A 265 16.58 -17.70 -8.99
N GLY A 266 17.26 -17.74 -7.84
CA GLY A 266 18.19 -18.81 -7.50
C GLY A 266 17.57 -19.90 -6.63
#